data_AF-A0A6B1E5B9-F1
#
_entry.id   AF-A0A6B1E5B9-F1
#
_cell.length_a   1.000
_cell.length_b   1.000
_cell.length_c   1.000
_cell.angle_alpha   90.00
_cell.angle_beta   90.00
_cell.angle_gamma   90.00
#
_symmetry.space_group_name_H-M   'P 1'
#
loop_
_entity.id
_entity.type
_entity.pdbx_description
1 polymer ?
#
loop_
_entity_poly.entity_id
_entity_poly.type
_entity_poly.pdbx_seq_one_letter_code
_entity_poly.pdbx_strand_id
1 'polypeptide(L)'
;MRLYFLRHGIAEDLTSSDFARELTPRGRRRVKKSAAVMQALGLQPKRIYSSPRLRSRQTAELVAQALGMDVDLAESVNFGFDLADARRLCANCEPDAEIMFVGHNPDMSWVVNELTGVNVAMKKGGLARVDAPIAEADAGELVWLIAPKVFDALAENGQSKIPPAPTQKLPTTQAALHELIRQRWSPVGFDRERPIKRSALMSILEAARWAASSSNLQPWRFIVARRQDKGEFAKLLSVLREGNIAWAQHATVLMVACSRKFRKEDIPNRHAGHDLGLAVGQMVLQALSQGIYVHQMGGFFPDKAREVYAIPDDFEPYTCLAFGYRGTELGHLAEAQQARDAAARERQPLAEMVFSGGWAQVADFLD
;
A
#
# COMPACT_ATOMS: atom_id res chain seq x y z
N MET A 1 32.48 1.67 -11.81
CA MET A 1 31.21 0.98 -12.13
C MET A 1 30.48 0.64 -10.85
N ARG A 2 29.15 0.47 -10.90
CA ARG A 2 28.35 -0.05 -9.80
C ARG A 2 27.93 -1.49 -10.13
N LEU A 3 28.43 -2.44 -9.37
CA LEU A 3 28.26 -3.86 -9.62
C LEU A 3 27.33 -4.46 -8.58
N TYR A 4 26.27 -5.11 -9.03
CA TYR A 4 25.30 -5.78 -8.18
C TYR A 4 25.46 -7.29 -8.30
N PHE A 5 25.68 -7.96 -7.18
CA PHE A 5 25.76 -9.43 -7.13
C PHE A 5 24.52 -9.96 -6.42
N LEU A 6 23.68 -10.69 -7.15
CA LEU A 6 22.44 -11.28 -6.65
C LEU A 6 22.57 -12.80 -6.61
N ARG A 7 22.56 -13.38 -5.41
CA ARG A 7 22.42 -14.83 -5.28
C ARG A 7 20.98 -15.23 -5.60
N HIS A 8 20.81 -16.29 -6.40
CA HIS A 8 19.49 -16.83 -6.74
C HIS A 8 18.56 -17.05 -5.52
N GLY A 9 17.24 -16.98 -5.76
CA GLY A 9 16.21 -17.19 -4.75
C GLY A 9 16.11 -18.63 -4.22
N ILE A 10 15.16 -18.88 -3.32
CA ILE A 10 14.97 -20.22 -2.73
C ILE A 10 14.42 -21.18 -3.79
N ALA A 11 15.27 -22.08 -4.24
CA ALA A 11 14.94 -23.14 -5.18
C ALA A 11 14.52 -24.44 -4.48
N GLU A 12 13.84 -25.31 -5.22
CA GLU A 12 13.47 -26.66 -4.83
C GLU A 12 14.70 -27.45 -4.36
N ASP A 13 14.47 -28.50 -3.58
CA ASP A 13 15.53 -29.42 -3.18
C ASP A 13 16.11 -30.15 -4.41
N LEU A 14 17.25 -30.81 -4.22
CA LEU A 14 17.91 -31.51 -5.32
C LEU A 14 17.01 -32.68 -5.78
N THR A 15 16.51 -32.60 -7.02
CA THR A 15 15.78 -33.68 -7.69
C THR A 15 16.69 -34.33 -8.75
N SER A 16 16.13 -34.89 -9.83
CA SER A 16 16.87 -35.60 -10.89
C SER A 16 17.84 -34.73 -11.71
N SER A 17 17.66 -33.40 -11.73
CA SER A 17 18.58 -32.48 -12.42
C SER A 17 18.74 -31.17 -11.65
N ASP A 18 19.98 -30.86 -11.22
CA ASP A 18 20.27 -29.58 -10.57
C ASP A 18 20.00 -28.38 -11.50
N PHE A 19 20.16 -28.56 -12.80
CA PHE A 19 20.00 -27.50 -13.79
C PHE A 19 18.55 -27.01 -13.89
N ALA A 20 17.60 -27.95 -13.75
CA ALA A 20 16.17 -27.72 -13.92
C ALA A 20 15.45 -27.32 -12.62
N ARG A 21 16.16 -27.13 -11.51
CA ARG A 21 15.54 -26.74 -10.23
C ARG A 21 14.88 -25.37 -10.34
N GLU A 22 13.60 -25.31 -10.04
CA GLU A 22 12.83 -24.08 -10.06
C GLU A 22 12.92 -23.33 -8.74
N LEU A 23 12.59 -22.04 -8.78
CA LEU A 23 12.22 -21.30 -7.59
C LEU A 23 10.95 -21.89 -6.97
N THR A 24 11.02 -22.24 -5.69
CA THR A 24 9.85 -22.60 -4.91
C THR A 24 8.82 -21.46 -4.91
N PRO A 25 7.52 -21.73 -4.66
CA PRO A 25 6.51 -20.67 -4.51
C PRO A 25 6.89 -19.63 -3.45
N ARG A 26 7.55 -20.05 -2.37
CA ARG A 26 8.11 -19.16 -1.34
C ARG A 26 9.27 -18.32 -1.90
N GLY A 27 10.17 -18.92 -2.66
CA GLY A 27 11.28 -18.25 -3.34
C GLY A 27 10.80 -17.16 -4.28
N ARG A 28 9.84 -17.48 -5.17
CA ARG A 28 9.23 -16.51 -6.11
C ARG A 28 8.61 -15.32 -5.39
N ARG A 29 7.82 -15.56 -4.33
CA ARG A 29 7.23 -14.48 -3.52
C ARG A 29 8.29 -13.59 -2.89
N ARG A 30 9.38 -14.17 -2.39
CA ARG A 30 10.46 -13.42 -1.76
C ARG A 30 11.25 -12.58 -2.76
N VAL A 31 11.57 -13.14 -3.92
CA VAL A 31 12.24 -12.39 -5.00
C VAL A 31 11.39 -11.22 -5.46
N LYS A 32 10.06 -11.39 -5.63
CA LYS A 32 9.15 -10.28 -5.96
C LYS A 32 9.18 -9.15 -4.91
N LYS A 33 9.23 -9.49 -3.61
CA LYS A 33 9.41 -8.50 -2.54
C LYS A 33 10.74 -7.77 -2.67
N SER A 34 11.83 -8.52 -2.84
CA SER A 34 13.17 -7.92 -3.03
C SER A 34 13.21 -7.01 -4.25
N ALA A 35 12.62 -7.42 -5.37
CA ALA A 35 12.57 -6.65 -6.62
C ALA A 35 11.81 -5.32 -6.43
N ALA A 36 10.69 -5.31 -5.71
CA ALA A 36 9.97 -4.08 -5.37
C ALA A 36 10.82 -3.13 -4.50
N VAL A 37 11.60 -3.67 -3.55
CA VAL A 37 12.54 -2.86 -2.76
C VAL A 37 13.70 -2.35 -3.61
N MET A 38 14.24 -3.16 -4.53
CA MET A 38 15.28 -2.71 -5.48
C MET A 38 14.79 -1.55 -6.34
N GLN A 39 13.55 -1.62 -6.83
CA GLN A 39 12.90 -0.51 -7.54
C GLN A 39 12.77 0.73 -6.66
N ALA A 40 12.33 0.57 -5.41
CA ALA A 40 12.19 1.68 -4.45
C ALA A 40 13.53 2.31 -4.04
N LEU A 41 14.61 1.53 -4.03
CA LEU A 41 15.99 2.00 -3.84
C LEU A 41 16.54 2.74 -5.08
N GLY A 42 15.80 2.75 -6.19
CA GLY A 42 16.21 3.43 -7.42
C GLY A 42 17.34 2.72 -8.16
N LEU A 43 17.47 1.40 -8.04
CA LEU A 43 18.44 0.64 -8.83
C LEU A 43 18.09 0.75 -10.32
N GLN A 44 19.08 1.10 -11.15
CA GLN A 44 18.92 1.24 -12.59
C GLN A 44 20.05 0.52 -13.35
N PRO A 45 20.18 -0.81 -13.19
CA PRO A 45 21.16 -1.58 -13.95
C PRO A 45 20.90 -1.42 -15.44
N LYS A 46 21.93 -1.09 -16.23
CA LYS A 46 21.85 -1.06 -17.70
C LYS A 46 21.81 -2.47 -18.28
N ARG A 47 22.33 -3.46 -17.55
CA ARG A 47 22.32 -4.88 -17.94
C ARG A 47 22.14 -5.79 -16.73
N ILE A 48 21.37 -6.86 -16.93
CA ILE A 48 21.21 -7.95 -15.96
C ILE A 48 21.70 -9.24 -16.62
N TYR A 49 22.87 -9.71 -16.20
CA TYR A 49 23.41 -11.00 -16.62
C TYR A 49 22.97 -12.10 -15.66
N SER A 50 22.42 -13.19 -16.20
CA SER A 50 21.99 -14.33 -15.38
C SER A 50 22.67 -15.62 -15.82
N SER A 51 23.00 -16.45 -14.84
CA SER A 51 23.25 -17.88 -15.07
C SER A 51 22.05 -18.51 -15.81
N PRO A 52 22.29 -19.43 -16.77
CA PRO A 52 21.22 -20.11 -17.50
C PRO A 52 20.47 -21.16 -16.66
N ARG A 53 20.96 -21.49 -15.46
CA ARG A 53 20.28 -22.37 -14.50
C ARG A 53 18.90 -21.79 -14.17
N LEU A 54 17.87 -22.63 -14.18
CA LEU A 54 16.47 -22.18 -14.14
C LEU A 54 16.14 -21.29 -12.93
N ARG A 55 16.60 -21.66 -11.72
CA ARG A 55 16.44 -20.83 -10.50
C ARG A 55 17.06 -19.43 -10.59
N SER A 56 18.19 -19.30 -11.26
CA SER A 56 18.89 -18.02 -11.40
C SER A 56 18.20 -17.16 -12.45
N ARG A 57 17.90 -17.76 -13.62
CA ARG A 57 17.11 -17.10 -14.66
C ARG A 57 15.77 -16.60 -14.13
N GLN A 58 15.00 -17.43 -13.44
CA GLN A 58 13.73 -17.02 -12.84
C GLN A 58 13.89 -15.93 -11.78
N THR A 59 15.03 -15.91 -11.07
CA THR A 59 15.33 -14.81 -10.14
C THR A 59 15.57 -13.51 -10.90
N ALA A 60 16.40 -13.56 -11.95
CA ALA A 60 16.71 -12.42 -12.81
C ALA A 60 15.46 -11.88 -13.51
N GLU A 61 14.65 -12.74 -14.12
CA GLU A 61 13.41 -12.37 -14.82
C GLU A 61 12.44 -11.62 -13.90
N LEU A 62 12.27 -12.07 -12.65
CA LEU A 62 11.40 -11.39 -11.68
C LEU A 62 11.95 -10.02 -11.26
N VAL A 63 13.27 -9.86 -11.19
CA VAL A 63 13.91 -8.56 -10.89
C VAL A 63 13.81 -7.63 -12.10
N ALA A 64 14.14 -8.14 -13.28
CA ALA A 64 14.10 -7.42 -14.55
C ALA A 64 12.68 -6.90 -14.84
N GLN A 65 11.65 -7.72 -14.60
CA GLN A 65 10.25 -7.32 -14.71
C GLN A 65 9.91 -6.10 -13.82
N ALA A 66 10.41 -6.06 -12.59
CA ALA A 66 10.14 -4.95 -11.67
C ALA A 66 10.92 -3.68 -12.05
N LEU A 67 12.11 -3.82 -12.62
CA LEU A 67 12.97 -2.71 -13.03
C LEU A 67 12.71 -2.24 -14.47
N GLY A 68 11.87 -2.95 -15.24
CA GLY A 68 11.59 -2.62 -16.65
C GLY A 68 12.76 -2.94 -17.58
N MET A 69 13.50 -4.02 -17.30
CA MET A 69 14.71 -4.42 -18.00
C MET A 69 14.56 -5.82 -18.63
N ASP A 70 15.46 -6.14 -19.56
CA ASP A 70 15.66 -7.50 -20.10
C ASP A 70 16.79 -8.23 -19.37
N VAL A 71 16.80 -9.56 -19.50
CA VAL A 71 17.82 -10.45 -18.92
C VAL A 71 18.69 -11.02 -20.03
N ASP A 72 20.00 -10.80 -19.93
CA ASP A 72 21.01 -11.43 -20.76
C ASP A 72 21.45 -12.75 -20.12
N LEU A 73 21.19 -13.88 -20.78
CA LEU A 73 21.71 -15.17 -20.31
C LEU A 73 23.20 -15.31 -20.67
N ALA A 74 24.03 -15.56 -19.67
CA ALA A 74 25.47 -15.71 -19.83
C ALA A 74 25.96 -17.01 -19.18
N GLU A 75 26.52 -17.92 -19.98
CA GLU A 75 27.08 -19.18 -19.47
C GLU A 75 28.22 -18.93 -18.49
N SER A 76 28.98 -17.85 -18.66
CA SER A 76 30.04 -17.44 -17.73
C SER A 76 29.52 -17.13 -16.32
N VAL A 77 28.25 -16.75 -16.14
CA VAL A 77 27.65 -16.47 -14.81
C VAL A 77 27.16 -17.75 -14.11
N ASN A 78 27.38 -18.93 -14.71
CA ASN A 78 27.08 -20.23 -14.11
C ASN A 78 28.06 -20.58 -12.97
N PHE A 79 28.11 -21.85 -12.57
CA PHE A 79 29.10 -22.32 -11.61
C PHE A 79 30.52 -22.10 -12.14
N GLY A 80 31.38 -21.54 -11.28
CA GLY A 80 32.74 -21.17 -11.64
C GLY A 80 32.89 -19.74 -12.15
N PHE A 81 31.85 -18.91 -12.05
CA PHE A 81 31.94 -17.48 -12.35
C PHE A 81 33.02 -16.80 -11.51
N ASP A 82 33.91 -16.06 -12.18
CA ASP A 82 35.05 -15.39 -11.54
C ASP A 82 35.16 -13.90 -11.93
N LEU A 83 36.19 -13.22 -11.43
CA LEU A 83 36.43 -11.81 -11.75
C LEU A 83 36.79 -11.60 -13.24
N ALA A 84 37.42 -12.57 -13.90
CA ALA A 84 37.74 -12.47 -15.33
C ALA A 84 36.47 -12.52 -16.20
N ASP A 85 35.49 -13.33 -15.82
CA ASP A 85 34.16 -13.36 -16.40
C ASP A 85 33.42 -12.04 -16.21
N ALA A 86 33.42 -11.51 -14.98
CA ALA A 86 32.81 -10.21 -14.68
C ALA A 86 33.44 -9.09 -15.54
N ARG A 87 34.77 -9.08 -15.66
CA ARG A 87 35.51 -8.15 -16.52
C ARG A 87 35.11 -8.26 -17.99
N ARG A 88 35.03 -9.48 -18.53
CA ARG A 88 34.60 -9.70 -19.93
C ARG A 88 33.19 -9.19 -20.19
N LEU A 89 32.26 -9.45 -19.29
CA LEU A 89 30.87 -8.99 -19.41
C LEU A 89 30.75 -7.46 -19.29
N CYS A 90 31.63 -6.83 -18.50
CA CYS A 90 31.67 -5.38 -18.35
C CYS A 90 32.52 -4.64 -19.41
N ALA A 91 33.29 -5.34 -20.25
CA ALA A 91 34.32 -4.73 -21.11
C ALA A 91 33.77 -3.65 -22.07
N ASN A 92 32.52 -3.78 -22.51
CA ASN A 92 31.85 -2.84 -23.42
C ASN A 92 30.85 -1.92 -22.70
N CYS A 93 30.97 -1.77 -21.38
CA CYS A 93 30.10 -0.90 -20.60
C CYS A 93 30.83 0.38 -20.19
N GLU A 94 30.07 1.48 -20.06
CA GLU A 94 30.60 2.76 -19.58
C GLU A 94 31.24 2.62 -18.18
N PRO A 95 32.27 3.41 -17.83
CA PRO A 95 32.95 3.35 -16.53
C PRO A 95 32.03 3.53 -15.32
N ASP A 96 30.91 4.23 -15.47
CA ASP A 96 29.90 4.50 -14.43
C ASP A 96 28.67 3.58 -14.53
N ALA A 97 28.69 2.60 -15.46
CA ALA A 97 27.55 1.71 -15.68
C ALA A 97 27.17 0.91 -14.43
N GLU A 98 25.88 0.67 -14.32
CA GLU A 98 25.26 -0.21 -13.33
C GLU A 98 25.04 -1.60 -13.96
N ILE A 99 25.67 -2.64 -13.43
CA ILE A 99 25.60 -4.00 -13.97
C ILE A 99 25.19 -4.97 -12.86
N MET A 100 24.23 -5.85 -13.15
CA MET A 100 23.79 -6.87 -12.21
C MET A 100 24.14 -8.27 -12.69
N PHE A 101 24.72 -9.08 -11.81
CA PHE A 101 24.99 -10.50 -12.01
C PHE A 101 24.07 -11.33 -11.11
N VAL A 102 23.37 -12.31 -11.69
CA VAL A 102 22.45 -13.20 -10.98
C VAL A 102 22.94 -14.65 -11.09
N GLY A 103 23.45 -15.19 -9.99
CA GLY A 103 24.08 -16.51 -10.02
C GLY A 103 24.16 -17.21 -8.66
N HIS A 104 25.24 -17.96 -8.47
CA HIS A 104 25.37 -18.96 -7.41
C HIS A 104 26.47 -18.59 -6.40
N ASN A 105 26.36 -19.16 -5.21
CA ASN A 105 27.46 -19.15 -4.25
C ASN A 105 28.18 -20.49 -4.31
N PRO A 106 29.51 -20.51 -4.06
CA PRO A 106 30.30 -19.42 -3.47
C PRO A 106 30.79 -18.34 -4.44
N ASP A 107 30.74 -18.58 -5.75
CA ASP A 107 31.25 -17.72 -6.83
C ASP A 107 30.95 -16.22 -6.65
N MET A 108 29.68 -15.84 -6.44
CA MET A 108 29.31 -14.43 -6.21
C MET A 108 30.04 -13.80 -5.01
N SER A 109 30.21 -14.56 -3.93
CA SER A 109 30.91 -14.09 -2.72
C SER A 109 32.43 -14.02 -2.92
N TRP A 110 32.99 -14.88 -3.76
CA TRP A 110 34.39 -14.83 -4.14
C TRP A 110 34.70 -13.64 -5.03
N VAL A 111 33.89 -13.35 -6.05
CA VAL A 111 34.10 -12.16 -6.89
C VAL A 111 33.99 -10.86 -6.08
N VAL A 112 33.04 -10.78 -5.13
CA VAL A 112 32.99 -9.64 -4.20
C VAL A 112 34.26 -9.55 -3.36
N ASN A 113 34.79 -10.68 -2.87
CA ASN A 113 36.04 -10.70 -2.11
C ASN A 113 37.24 -10.26 -2.97
N GLU A 114 37.38 -10.75 -4.19
CA GLU A 114 38.48 -10.36 -5.09
C GLU A 114 38.42 -8.87 -5.47
N LEU A 115 37.22 -8.31 -5.58
CA LEU A 115 37.04 -6.88 -5.87
C LEU A 115 37.35 -5.98 -4.68
N THR A 116 37.11 -6.42 -3.45
CA THR A 116 37.03 -5.54 -2.26
C THR A 116 37.94 -5.92 -1.10
N GLY A 117 38.56 -7.09 -1.16
CA GLY A 117 39.28 -7.71 -0.03
C GLY A 117 38.37 -8.25 1.08
N VAL A 118 37.05 -8.02 1.03
CA VAL A 118 36.12 -8.35 2.12
C VAL A 118 35.47 -9.71 1.92
N ASN A 119 35.49 -10.55 2.95
CA ASN A 119 34.74 -11.82 2.95
C ASN A 119 33.26 -11.57 3.26
N VAL A 120 32.37 -11.98 2.35
CA VAL A 120 30.93 -11.81 2.49
C VAL A 120 30.18 -13.14 2.54
N ALA A 121 29.10 -13.19 3.33
CA ALA A 121 28.23 -14.36 3.43
C ALA A 121 26.86 -14.11 2.77
N MET A 122 26.75 -14.37 1.46
CA MET A 122 25.50 -14.14 0.73
C MET A 122 24.48 -15.29 0.92
N LYS A 123 23.33 -15.00 1.55
CA LYS A 123 22.20 -15.95 1.65
C LYS A 123 21.40 -16.00 0.33
N LYS A 124 20.63 -17.07 0.08
CA LYS A 124 19.78 -17.21 -1.12
C LYS A 124 18.82 -16.02 -1.25
N GLY A 125 18.89 -15.26 -2.34
CA GLY A 125 18.15 -14.01 -2.58
C GLY A 125 18.81 -12.75 -1.97
N GLY A 126 20.06 -12.84 -1.52
CA GLY A 126 20.83 -11.70 -1.00
C GLY A 126 21.50 -10.93 -2.12
N LEU A 127 21.57 -9.61 -1.96
CA LEU A 127 22.15 -8.67 -2.94
C LEU A 127 23.31 -7.89 -2.32
N ALA A 128 24.45 -7.86 -3.00
CA ALA A 128 25.55 -6.96 -2.67
C ALA A 128 25.68 -5.87 -3.74
N ARG A 129 26.05 -4.65 -3.33
CA ARG A 129 26.55 -3.61 -4.24
C ARG A 129 28.01 -3.36 -3.94
N VAL A 130 28.81 -3.42 -5.00
CA VAL A 130 30.22 -3.07 -4.98
C VAL A 130 30.45 -1.95 -5.99
N ASP A 131 31.04 -0.85 -5.54
CA ASP A 131 31.50 0.21 -6.43
C ASP A 131 32.98 -0.02 -6.69
N ALA A 132 33.35 -0.34 -7.93
CA ALA A 132 34.73 -0.71 -8.26
C ALA A 132 35.15 -0.25 -9.66
N PRO A 133 36.44 0.06 -9.85
CA PRO A 133 37.07 0.03 -11.16
C PRO A 133 37.28 -1.44 -11.56
N ILE A 134 36.37 -2.01 -12.37
CA ILE A 134 36.35 -3.46 -12.69
C ILE A 134 37.69 -4.01 -13.22
N ALA A 135 38.52 -3.16 -13.83
CA ALA A 135 39.83 -3.51 -14.36
C ALA A 135 40.87 -3.83 -13.27
N GLU A 136 40.70 -3.32 -12.06
CA GLU A 136 41.64 -3.45 -10.94
C GLU A 136 41.05 -4.41 -9.89
N ALA A 137 41.87 -5.31 -9.36
CA ALA A 137 41.49 -6.15 -8.22
C ALA A 137 41.77 -5.40 -6.92
N ASP A 138 41.03 -5.70 -5.85
CA ASP A 138 41.20 -5.12 -4.51
C ASP A 138 41.09 -3.58 -4.44
N ALA A 139 40.41 -2.98 -5.42
CA ALA A 139 40.21 -1.53 -5.53
C ALA A 139 38.73 -1.11 -5.39
N GLY A 140 37.86 -2.06 -5.07
CA GLY A 140 36.42 -1.89 -4.94
C GLY A 140 35.94 -1.67 -3.51
N GLU A 141 34.86 -0.90 -3.37
CA GLU A 141 34.18 -0.66 -2.10
C GLU A 141 32.89 -1.48 -2.02
N LEU A 142 32.75 -2.32 -1.00
CA LEU A 142 31.47 -2.95 -0.66
C LEU A 142 30.55 -1.91 -0.02
N VAL A 143 29.71 -1.26 -0.83
CA VAL A 143 28.79 -0.21 -0.36
C VAL A 143 27.73 -0.79 0.58
N TRP A 144 27.17 -1.95 0.25
CA TRP A 144 26.23 -2.66 1.13
C TRP A 144 26.02 -4.12 0.73
N LEU A 145 25.59 -4.93 1.71
CA LEU A 145 25.10 -6.29 1.53
C LEU A 145 23.74 -6.44 2.22
N ILE A 146 22.68 -6.63 1.44
CA ILE A 146 21.31 -6.76 1.93
C ILE A 146 20.95 -8.24 2.00
N ALA A 147 20.77 -8.73 3.23
CA ALA A 147 20.27 -10.07 3.46
C ALA A 147 18.78 -10.17 3.08
N PRO A 148 18.30 -11.34 2.63
CA PRO A 148 16.91 -11.54 2.24
C PRO A 148 15.85 -11.13 3.29
N LYS A 149 16.16 -11.24 4.59
CA LYS A 149 15.25 -10.84 5.67
C LYS A 149 15.09 -9.31 5.76
N VAL A 150 16.12 -8.55 5.36
CA VAL A 150 16.07 -7.09 5.31
C VAL A 150 15.15 -6.64 4.17
N PHE A 151 15.23 -7.30 3.01
CA PHE A 151 14.25 -7.09 1.94
C PHE A 151 12.81 -7.38 2.38
N ASP A 152 12.58 -8.44 3.14
CA ASP A 152 11.25 -8.75 3.68
C ASP A 152 10.73 -7.60 4.57
N ALA A 153 11.57 -7.08 5.48
CA ALA A 153 11.21 -5.99 6.38
C ALA A 153 10.97 -4.66 5.63
N LEU A 154 11.83 -4.32 4.67
CA LEU A 154 11.69 -3.11 3.85
C LEU A 154 10.45 -3.17 2.96
N ALA A 155 10.15 -4.34 2.37
CA ALA A 155 8.94 -4.54 1.59
C ALA A 155 7.67 -4.44 2.46
N GLU A 156 7.71 -4.92 3.70
CA GLU A 156 6.57 -4.85 4.62
C GLU A 156 6.30 -3.43 5.15
N ASN A 157 7.35 -2.61 5.31
CA ASN A 157 7.24 -1.21 5.69
C ASN A 157 6.96 -0.27 4.49
N GLY A 158 7.36 -0.66 3.26
CA GLY A 158 7.20 0.13 2.04
C GLY A 158 5.99 -0.23 1.17
N GLN A 159 5.36 -1.40 1.37
CA GLN A 159 4.12 -1.74 0.69
C GLN A 159 2.97 -0.93 1.27
N SER A 160 2.62 0.14 0.56
CA SER A 160 1.32 0.78 0.72
C SER A 160 0.24 -0.30 0.58
N LYS A 161 -0.44 -0.64 1.68
CA LYS A 161 -1.66 -1.47 1.65
C LYS A 161 -2.83 -0.72 1.00
N ILE A 162 -2.62 0.51 0.56
CA ILE A 162 -3.58 1.32 -0.18
C ILE A 162 -3.67 0.73 -1.59
N PRO A 163 -4.81 0.13 -1.97
CA PRO A 163 -5.01 -0.30 -3.34
C PRO A 163 -5.02 0.96 -4.23
N PRO A 164 -4.32 0.97 -5.38
CA PRO A 164 -4.37 2.11 -6.27
C PRO A 164 -5.82 2.32 -6.71
N ALA A 165 -6.33 3.54 -6.52
CA ALA A 165 -7.62 3.93 -7.03
C ALA A 165 -7.57 3.93 -8.57
N PRO A 166 -8.69 3.63 -9.25
CA PRO A 166 -8.77 3.78 -10.71
C PRO A 166 -8.37 5.19 -11.13
N THR A 167 -7.80 5.33 -12.33
CA THR A 167 -7.32 6.63 -12.84
C THR A 167 -8.39 7.72 -12.76
N GLN A 168 -9.65 7.41 -13.08
CA GLN A 168 -10.77 8.36 -12.98
C GLN A 168 -11.09 8.85 -11.55
N LYS A 169 -10.59 8.17 -10.52
CA LYS A 169 -10.76 8.56 -9.10
C LYS A 169 -9.58 9.39 -8.60
N LEU A 170 -8.44 9.33 -9.28
CA LEU A 170 -7.30 10.17 -8.95
C LEU A 170 -7.67 11.64 -9.23
N PRO A 171 -7.36 12.56 -8.30
CA PRO A 171 -7.77 13.94 -8.44
C PRO A 171 -6.79 14.68 -9.36
N THR A 172 -7.30 15.62 -10.13
CA THR A 172 -6.47 16.70 -10.69
C THR A 172 -6.25 17.74 -9.59
N THR A 173 -5.01 18.05 -9.27
CA THR A 173 -4.65 18.88 -8.11
C THR A 173 -3.68 19.98 -8.50
N GLN A 174 -3.84 21.16 -7.92
CA GLN A 174 -2.92 22.30 -8.08
C GLN A 174 -1.64 22.15 -7.26
N ALA A 175 -1.65 21.27 -6.24
CA ALA A 175 -0.52 20.98 -5.37
C ALA A 175 -0.45 19.48 -5.02
N ALA A 176 0.69 19.04 -4.50
CA ALA A 176 0.88 17.65 -4.10
C ALA A 176 -0.06 17.26 -2.94
N LEU A 177 -0.68 16.08 -3.03
CA LEU A 177 -1.49 15.49 -1.96
C LEU A 177 -0.78 14.27 -1.37
N HIS A 178 -0.93 14.10 -0.05
CA HIS A 178 -0.56 12.85 0.60
C HIS A 178 -1.34 11.68 -0.04
N GLU A 179 -0.68 10.54 -0.23
CA GLU A 179 -1.21 9.42 -1.00
C GLU A 179 -2.54 8.88 -0.45
N LEU A 180 -2.70 8.82 0.87
CA LEU A 180 -4.00 8.45 1.49
C LEU A 180 -5.14 9.39 1.06
N ILE A 181 -4.90 10.69 0.97
CA ILE A 181 -5.92 11.67 0.57
C ILE A 181 -6.18 11.55 -0.94
N ARG A 182 -5.10 11.40 -1.72
CA ARG A 182 -5.13 11.23 -3.17
C ARG A 182 -5.92 9.99 -3.59
N GLN A 183 -5.69 8.86 -2.93
CA GLN A 183 -6.32 7.58 -3.26
C GLN A 183 -7.74 7.43 -2.70
N ARG A 184 -8.10 8.19 -1.65
CA ARG A 184 -9.39 8.03 -0.98
C ARG A 184 -10.57 8.48 -1.87
N TRP A 185 -11.54 7.61 -2.03
CA TRP A 185 -12.86 7.94 -2.55
C TRP A 185 -13.92 7.06 -1.87
N SER A 186 -15.21 7.31 -2.14
CA SER A 186 -16.33 6.64 -1.46
C SER A 186 -17.04 5.69 -2.43
N PRO A 187 -16.59 4.43 -2.56
CA PRO A 187 -17.24 3.45 -3.43
C PRO A 187 -18.59 3.02 -2.88
N VAL A 188 -19.45 2.49 -3.73
CA VAL A 188 -20.69 1.78 -3.35
C VAL A 188 -20.59 0.27 -3.57
N GLY A 189 -19.54 -0.18 -4.29
CA GLY A 189 -19.25 -1.59 -4.55
C GLY A 189 -18.34 -2.25 -3.53
N PHE A 190 -18.90 -3.12 -2.69
CA PHE A 190 -18.16 -3.85 -1.65
C PHE A 190 -18.14 -5.36 -1.87
N ASP A 191 -17.03 -6.00 -1.50
CA ASP A 191 -16.93 -7.45 -1.34
C ASP A 191 -17.60 -7.86 -0.03
N ARG A 192 -18.81 -8.42 -0.13
CA ARG A 192 -19.63 -8.82 1.01
C ARG A 192 -19.10 -10.04 1.76
N GLU A 193 -18.26 -10.85 1.13
CA GLU A 193 -17.75 -12.12 1.69
C GLU A 193 -16.42 -11.93 2.42
N ARG A 194 -15.78 -10.78 2.26
CA ARG A 194 -14.48 -10.48 2.89
C ARG A 194 -14.65 -9.67 4.18
N PRO A 195 -14.61 -10.32 5.36
CA PRO A 195 -14.81 -9.62 6.62
C PRO A 195 -13.64 -8.70 6.97
N ILE A 196 -13.94 -7.58 7.63
CA ILE A 196 -12.93 -6.75 8.28
C ILE A 196 -12.50 -7.43 9.59
N LYS A 197 -11.21 -7.71 9.73
CA LYS A 197 -10.64 -8.31 10.95
C LYS A 197 -10.87 -7.40 12.15
N ARG A 198 -11.09 -7.99 13.33
CA ARG A 198 -11.25 -7.26 14.60
C ARG A 198 -10.08 -6.30 14.85
N SER A 199 -8.84 -6.72 14.62
CA SER A 199 -7.65 -5.86 14.81
C SER A 199 -7.66 -4.62 13.90
N ALA A 200 -8.09 -4.78 12.65
CA ALA A 200 -8.21 -3.66 11.72
C ALA A 200 -9.31 -2.68 12.16
N LEU A 201 -10.48 -3.20 12.56
CA LEU A 201 -11.57 -2.38 13.07
C LEU A 201 -11.19 -1.63 14.36
N MET A 202 -10.49 -2.27 15.29
CA MET A 202 -9.94 -1.63 16.48
C MET A 202 -8.98 -0.50 16.12
N SER A 203 -8.06 -0.73 15.15
CA SER A 203 -7.14 0.31 14.69
C SER A 203 -7.85 1.51 14.07
N ILE A 204 -8.92 1.26 13.30
CA ILE A 204 -9.77 2.31 12.70
C ILE A 204 -10.45 3.17 13.78
N LEU A 205 -11.01 2.53 14.82
CA LEU A 205 -11.64 3.23 15.94
C LEU A 205 -10.61 3.97 16.82
N GLU A 206 -9.42 3.41 17.04
CA GLU A 206 -8.32 4.09 17.72
C GLU A 206 -7.89 5.36 16.97
N ALA A 207 -7.84 5.33 15.64
CA ALA A 207 -7.57 6.53 14.86
C ALA A 207 -8.65 7.60 15.05
N ALA A 208 -9.92 7.23 15.13
CA ALA A 208 -10.99 8.18 15.47
C ALA A 208 -10.83 8.74 16.89
N ARG A 209 -10.44 7.90 17.86
CA ARG A 209 -10.22 8.30 19.26
C ARG A 209 -9.15 9.38 19.42
N TRP A 210 -8.14 9.36 18.56
CA TRP A 210 -7.01 10.30 18.59
C TRP A 210 -7.24 11.62 17.85
N ALA A 211 -8.43 11.85 17.29
CA ALA A 211 -8.73 13.12 16.64
C ALA A 211 -8.72 14.29 17.65
N ALA A 212 -8.35 15.48 17.17
CA ALA A 212 -8.48 16.70 17.96
C ALA A 212 -9.95 17.03 18.23
N SER A 213 -10.23 17.61 19.40
CA SER A 213 -11.56 18.12 19.73
C SER A 213 -11.47 19.37 20.61
N SER A 214 -12.47 20.24 20.49
CA SER A 214 -12.56 21.46 21.28
C SER A 214 -12.56 21.11 22.77
N SER A 215 -11.65 21.73 23.54
CA SER A 215 -11.43 21.45 24.97
C SER A 215 -11.22 19.97 25.31
N ASN A 216 -10.75 19.17 24.33
CA ASN A 216 -10.61 17.72 24.44
C ASN A 216 -11.91 16.99 24.87
N LEU A 217 -13.08 17.51 24.49
CA LEU A 217 -14.38 16.95 24.91
C LEU A 217 -14.68 15.57 24.33
N GLN A 218 -14.04 15.20 23.20
CA GLN A 218 -14.17 13.90 22.55
C GLN A 218 -15.65 13.46 22.40
N PRO A 219 -16.49 14.26 21.73
CA PRO A 219 -17.95 14.12 21.79
C PRO A 219 -18.48 12.91 21.01
N TRP A 220 -17.65 12.27 20.19
CA TRP A 220 -18.04 11.17 19.31
C TRP A 220 -18.40 9.87 20.05
N ARG A 221 -19.45 9.21 19.60
CA ARG A 221 -19.82 7.83 19.96
C ARG A 221 -20.14 7.07 18.69
N PHE A 222 -19.82 5.77 18.68
CA PHE A 222 -19.98 4.93 17.50
C PHE A 222 -20.76 3.67 17.87
N ILE A 223 -21.84 3.40 17.16
CA ILE A 223 -22.58 2.13 17.22
C ILE A 223 -22.15 1.31 16.02
N VAL A 224 -21.68 0.08 16.23
CA VAL A 224 -21.00 -0.71 15.20
C VAL A 224 -21.69 -2.05 14.97
N ALA A 225 -22.06 -2.34 13.73
CA ALA A 225 -22.64 -3.61 13.33
C ALA A 225 -21.74 -4.31 12.31
N ARG A 226 -21.32 -5.55 12.59
CA ARG A 226 -20.52 -6.37 11.66
C ARG A 226 -21.45 -7.34 10.95
N ARG A 227 -21.26 -7.58 9.65
CA ARG A 227 -22.09 -8.50 8.85
C ARG A 227 -22.23 -9.91 9.44
N GLN A 228 -21.17 -10.40 10.08
CA GLN A 228 -21.16 -11.69 10.77
C GLN A 228 -22.14 -11.76 11.96
N ASP A 229 -22.50 -10.61 12.53
CA ASP A 229 -23.59 -10.47 13.49
C ASP A 229 -24.88 -10.11 12.73
N LYS A 230 -25.59 -11.13 12.25
CA LYS A 230 -26.73 -10.96 11.33
C LYS A 230 -27.83 -10.09 11.93
N GLY A 231 -28.11 -10.24 13.24
CA GLY A 231 -29.15 -9.49 13.92
C GLY A 231 -28.80 -8.02 14.02
N GLU A 232 -27.60 -7.71 14.51
CA GLU A 232 -27.13 -6.34 14.67
C GLU A 232 -26.92 -5.65 13.30
N PHE A 233 -26.44 -6.38 12.29
CA PHE A 233 -26.29 -5.84 10.94
C PHE A 233 -27.64 -5.51 10.29
N ALA A 234 -28.64 -6.40 10.38
CA ALA A 234 -29.98 -6.13 9.88
C ALA A 234 -30.64 -4.97 10.62
N LYS A 235 -30.44 -4.88 11.93
CA LYS A 235 -30.91 -3.78 12.79
C LYS A 235 -30.35 -2.43 12.32
N LEU A 236 -29.04 -2.30 12.14
CA LEU A 236 -28.42 -1.07 11.66
C LEU A 236 -28.80 -0.77 10.20
N LEU A 237 -28.84 -1.78 9.33
CA LEU A 237 -29.28 -1.60 7.95
C LEU A 237 -30.70 -1.02 7.87
N SER A 238 -31.59 -1.41 8.80
CA SER A 238 -32.97 -0.92 8.85
C SER A 238 -33.10 0.58 9.15
N VAL A 239 -32.06 1.23 9.69
CA VAL A 239 -32.08 2.68 9.95
C VAL A 239 -31.72 3.51 8.72
N LEU A 240 -31.19 2.89 7.67
CA LEU A 240 -30.84 3.57 6.42
C LEU A 240 -32.08 3.80 5.54
N ARG A 241 -32.01 4.79 4.64
CA ARG A 241 -33.01 4.95 3.58
C ARG A 241 -32.79 3.94 2.46
N GLU A 242 -33.84 3.57 1.74
CA GLU A 242 -33.82 2.54 0.68
C GLU A 242 -32.70 2.72 -0.33
N GLY A 243 -32.48 3.96 -0.81
CA GLY A 243 -31.41 4.27 -1.76
C GLY A 243 -29.99 3.96 -1.22
N ASN A 244 -29.79 4.03 0.09
CA ASN A 244 -28.55 3.62 0.74
C ASN A 244 -28.52 2.12 1.04
N ILE A 245 -29.63 1.53 1.48
CA ILE A 245 -29.75 0.08 1.71
C ILE A 245 -29.31 -0.69 0.45
N ALA A 246 -29.77 -0.25 -0.72
CA ALA A 246 -29.57 -0.95 -1.98
C ALA A 246 -28.11 -1.35 -2.27
N TRP A 247 -27.12 -0.58 -1.81
CA TRP A 247 -25.69 -0.90 -1.94
C TRP A 247 -24.99 -1.14 -0.59
N ALA A 248 -25.37 -0.43 0.48
CA ALA A 248 -24.74 -0.58 1.80
C ALA A 248 -24.99 -1.96 2.41
N GLN A 249 -26.05 -2.66 1.97
CA GLN A 249 -26.31 -4.06 2.28
C GLN A 249 -25.23 -5.03 1.75
N HIS A 250 -24.19 -4.56 1.04
CA HIS A 250 -23.03 -5.35 0.62
C HIS A 250 -21.76 -5.04 1.41
N ALA A 251 -21.78 -3.99 2.24
CA ALA A 251 -20.70 -3.70 3.18
C ALA A 251 -20.55 -4.82 4.23
N THR A 252 -19.38 -4.91 4.88
CA THR A 252 -19.13 -5.90 5.93
C THR A 252 -19.13 -5.32 7.35
N VAL A 253 -19.11 -3.98 7.46
CA VAL A 253 -19.42 -3.25 8.70
C VAL A 253 -20.29 -2.05 8.37
N LEU A 254 -21.30 -1.81 9.20
CA LEU A 254 -22.05 -0.56 9.25
C LEU A 254 -21.79 0.12 10.59
N MET A 255 -21.89 1.44 10.62
CA MET A 255 -21.74 2.22 11.85
C MET A 255 -22.68 3.41 11.87
N VAL A 256 -23.24 3.74 13.02
CA VAL A 256 -23.87 5.05 13.27
C VAL A 256 -22.89 5.88 14.10
N ALA A 257 -22.57 7.07 13.60
CA ALA A 257 -21.70 8.03 14.27
C ALA A 257 -22.58 9.10 14.94
N CYS A 258 -22.49 9.20 16.26
CA CYS A 258 -23.22 10.14 17.08
C CYS A 258 -22.26 11.16 17.71
N SER A 259 -22.76 12.34 18.08
CA SER A 259 -22.00 13.33 18.84
C SER A 259 -22.80 13.87 20.01
N ARG A 260 -22.13 14.17 21.12
CA ARG A 260 -22.76 14.76 22.30
C ARG A 260 -23.16 16.21 22.02
N LYS A 261 -24.43 16.54 22.21
CA LYS A 261 -25.03 17.85 21.94
C LYS A 261 -24.65 18.92 22.95
N PHE A 262 -24.31 18.53 24.17
CA PHE A 262 -24.05 19.46 25.27
C PHE A 262 -22.69 19.21 25.93
N ARG A 263 -22.07 20.28 26.44
CA ARG A 263 -20.92 20.22 27.36
C ARG A 263 -21.43 20.16 28.81
N LYS A 264 -20.56 20.41 29.79
CA LYS A 264 -20.97 20.53 31.20
C LYS A 264 -22.05 21.60 31.36
N GLU A 265 -22.91 21.42 32.38
CA GLU A 265 -23.98 22.37 32.73
C GLU A 265 -24.99 22.61 31.58
N ASP A 266 -25.24 21.58 30.77
CA ASP A 266 -26.20 21.58 29.65
C ASP A 266 -25.98 22.68 28.60
N ILE A 267 -24.76 23.20 28.50
CA ILE A 267 -24.45 24.24 27.51
C ILE A 267 -24.31 23.58 26.13
N PRO A 268 -24.95 24.11 25.06
CA PRO A 268 -24.82 23.53 23.73
C PRO A 268 -23.36 23.45 23.22
N ASN A 269 -23.00 22.30 22.68
CA ASN A 269 -21.70 22.06 22.06
C ASN A 269 -21.74 22.38 20.57
N ARG A 270 -21.49 23.65 20.22
CA ARG A 270 -21.46 24.13 18.83
C ARG A 270 -20.43 23.39 17.95
N HIS A 271 -19.37 22.83 18.54
CA HIS A 271 -18.31 22.13 17.80
C HIS A 271 -18.56 20.62 17.65
N ALA A 272 -19.64 20.08 18.21
CA ALA A 272 -19.91 18.63 18.24
C ALA A 272 -19.83 17.96 16.86
N GLY A 273 -20.44 18.58 15.83
CA GLY A 273 -20.42 18.06 14.46
C GLY A 273 -19.06 18.23 13.78
N HIS A 274 -18.37 19.35 14.00
CA HIS A 274 -17.03 19.60 13.48
C HIS A 274 -16.02 18.56 14.02
N ASP A 275 -16.02 18.35 15.33
CA ASP A 275 -15.11 17.42 16.00
C ASP A 275 -15.40 15.96 15.62
N LEU A 276 -16.68 15.60 15.46
CA LEU A 276 -17.06 14.30 14.90
C LEU A 276 -16.55 14.13 13.47
N GLY A 277 -16.64 15.18 12.64
CA GLY A 277 -16.12 15.19 11.28
C GLY A 277 -14.61 14.94 11.22
N LEU A 278 -13.83 15.50 12.15
CA LEU A 278 -12.40 15.22 12.29
C LEU A 278 -12.14 13.75 12.65
N ALA A 279 -12.87 13.21 13.64
CA ALA A 279 -12.76 11.80 14.05
C ALA A 279 -13.09 10.84 12.91
N VAL A 280 -14.18 11.09 12.17
CA VAL A 280 -14.55 10.30 11.00
C VAL A 280 -13.55 10.49 9.85
N GLY A 281 -13.02 11.69 9.63
CA GLY A 281 -11.99 11.95 8.62
C GLY A 281 -10.72 11.12 8.87
N GLN A 282 -10.22 11.12 10.10
CA GLN A 282 -9.06 10.34 10.50
C GLN A 282 -9.33 8.83 10.42
N MET A 283 -10.53 8.39 10.83
CA MET A 283 -11.00 7.02 10.68
C MET A 283 -10.97 6.53 9.22
N VAL A 284 -11.45 7.36 8.29
CA VAL A 284 -11.50 7.03 6.85
C VAL A 284 -10.10 6.83 6.28
N LEU A 285 -9.13 7.68 6.66
CA LEU A 285 -7.74 7.52 6.21
C LEU A 285 -7.09 6.28 6.84
N GLN A 286 -7.37 5.97 8.11
CA GLN A 286 -6.87 4.75 8.74
C GLN A 286 -7.48 3.47 8.17
N ALA A 287 -8.73 3.52 7.71
CA ALA A 287 -9.33 2.40 7.00
C ALA A 287 -8.62 2.18 5.65
N LEU A 288 -8.37 3.26 4.89
CA LEU A 288 -7.74 3.18 3.59
C LEU A 288 -6.28 2.72 3.67
N SER A 289 -5.53 3.10 4.72
CA SER A 289 -4.18 2.61 4.98
C SER A 289 -4.12 1.09 5.21
N GLN A 290 -5.28 0.44 5.36
CA GLN A 290 -5.45 -1.01 5.49
C GLN A 290 -6.21 -1.61 4.29
N GLY A 291 -6.47 -0.84 3.25
CA GLY A 291 -7.22 -1.22 2.06
C GLY A 291 -8.73 -1.35 2.26
N ILE A 292 -9.26 -0.79 3.34
CA ILE A 292 -10.68 -0.76 3.67
C ILE A 292 -11.25 0.57 3.22
N TYR A 293 -12.33 0.53 2.44
CA TYR A 293 -13.03 1.71 1.96
C TYR A 293 -14.17 2.07 2.90
N VAL A 294 -14.48 3.37 2.99
CA VAL A 294 -15.56 3.90 3.82
C VAL A 294 -16.45 4.82 2.99
N HIS A 295 -17.76 4.63 3.07
CA HIS A 295 -18.75 5.51 2.47
C HIS A 295 -19.63 6.13 3.57
N GLN A 296 -19.66 7.46 3.64
CA GLN A 296 -20.46 8.22 4.61
C GLN A 296 -21.85 8.54 4.05
N MET A 297 -22.88 8.39 4.87
CA MET A 297 -24.28 8.43 4.46
C MET A 297 -25.07 9.40 5.34
N GLY A 298 -25.60 10.47 4.75
CA GLY A 298 -26.64 11.31 5.37
C GLY A 298 -28.05 10.76 5.17
N GLY A 299 -28.25 9.86 4.20
CA GLY A 299 -29.55 9.25 3.90
C GLY A 299 -29.93 8.12 4.86
N PHE A 300 -30.28 8.46 6.10
CA PHE A 300 -30.79 7.53 7.12
C PHE A 300 -31.94 8.18 7.91
N PHE A 301 -32.48 7.46 8.90
CA PHE A 301 -33.55 7.91 9.79
C PHE A 301 -33.00 8.09 11.22
N PRO A 302 -32.61 9.32 11.63
CA PRO A 302 -32.04 9.58 12.96
C PRO A 302 -32.96 9.16 14.11
N ASP A 303 -34.26 9.45 14.03
CA ASP A 303 -35.24 9.09 15.07
C ASP A 303 -35.40 7.58 15.20
N LYS A 304 -35.43 6.86 14.08
CA LYS A 304 -35.44 5.39 14.08
C LYS A 304 -34.16 4.84 14.70
N ALA A 305 -32.99 5.41 14.37
CA ALA A 305 -31.74 5.01 15.00
C ALA A 305 -31.77 5.26 16.52
N ARG A 306 -32.35 6.38 16.95
CA ARG A 306 -32.54 6.71 18.37
C ARG A 306 -33.41 5.68 19.07
N GLU A 307 -34.58 5.36 18.52
CA GLU A 307 -35.50 4.37 19.08
C GLU A 307 -34.85 2.98 19.17
N VAL A 308 -34.29 2.51 18.06
CA VAL A 308 -33.76 1.15 17.90
C VAL A 308 -32.52 0.90 18.78
N TYR A 309 -31.73 1.93 19.07
CA TYR A 309 -30.51 1.84 19.88
C TYR A 309 -30.61 2.52 21.26
N ALA A 310 -31.79 3.04 21.62
CA ALA A 310 -31.98 3.83 22.84
C ALA A 310 -30.93 4.94 22.99
N ILE A 311 -30.67 5.70 21.91
CA ILE A 311 -29.66 6.77 21.92
C ILE A 311 -30.17 7.89 22.84
N PRO A 312 -29.42 8.26 23.89
CA PRO A 312 -29.89 9.26 24.84
C PRO A 312 -30.10 10.63 24.18
N ASP A 313 -30.98 11.44 24.79
CA ASP A 313 -31.33 12.76 24.28
C ASP A 313 -30.17 13.76 24.29
N ASP A 314 -29.07 13.51 25.01
CA ASP A 314 -27.86 14.34 24.96
C ASP A 314 -26.93 13.96 23.79
N PHE A 315 -27.28 12.97 22.97
CA PHE A 315 -26.56 12.58 21.75
C PHE A 315 -27.41 12.77 20.49
N GLU A 316 -26.75 13.21 19.42
CA GLU A 316 -27.33 13.34 18.09
C GLU A 316 -26.73 12.29 17.15
N PRO A 317 -27.52 11.46 16.47
CA PRO A 317 -27.04 10.65 15.35
C PRO A 317 -26.75 11.53 14.13
N TYR A 318 -25.49 11.63 13.70
CA TYR A 318 -25.07 12.55 12.64
C TYR A 318 -24.98 11.89 11.25
N THR A 319 -24.37 10.71 11.18
CA THR A 319 -24.13 10.03 9.89
C THR A 319 -24.02 8.52 10.08
N CYS A 320 -24.37 7.77 9.05
CA CYS A 320 -24.06 6.35 8.97
C CYS A 320 -22.84 6.11 8.07
N LEU A 321 -22.07 5.08 8.36
CA LEU A 321 -20.85 4.73 7.63
C LEU A 321 -20.93 3.28 7.18
N ALA A 322 -20.57 3.00 5.93
CA ALA A 322 -20.42 1.65 5.40
C ALA A 322 -18.93 1.36 5.15
N PHE A 323 -18.44 0.24 5.65
CA PHE A 323 -17.06 -0.19 5.47
C PHE A 323 -16.98 -1.55 4.78
N GLY A 324 -15.98 -1.70 3.92
CA GLY A 324 -15.67 -2.98 3.31
C GLY A 324 -14.45 -2.90 2.41
N TYR A 325 -14.01 -4.06 1.94
CA TYR A 325 -13.08 -4.12 0.82
C TYR A 325 -13.86 -3.91 -0.48
N ARG A 326 -13.19 -3.42 -1.53
CA ARG A 326 -13.82 -3.25 -2.84
C ARG A 326 -14.14 -4.62 -3.46
N GLY A 327 -15.34 -4.75 -4.01
CA GLY A 327 -15.69 -5.91 -4.84
C GLY A 327 -15.00 -5.86 -6.20
N THR A 328 -14.58 -7.00 -6.73
CA THR A 328 -14.06 -7.12 -8.10
C THR A 328 -15.17 -7.19 -9.14
N GLU A 329 -16.36 -7.62 -8.74
CA GLU A 329 -17.55 -7.75 -9.58
C GLU A 329 -18.71 -6.96 -9.00
N LEU A 330 -19.18 -5.96 -9.74
CA LEU A 330 -20.25 -5.04 -9.31
C LEU A 330 -21.59 -5.30 -10.02
N GLY A 331 -21.72 -6.40 -10.76
CA GLY A 331 -22.95 -6.73 -11.51
C GLY A 331 -24.18 -6.95 -10.63
N HIS A 332 -23.99 -7.14 -9.32
CA HIS A 332 -25.07 -7.21 -8.34
C HIS A 332 -25.65 -5.84 -7.95
N LEU A 333 -24.98 -4.74 -8.30
CA LEU A 333 -25.46 -3.38 -8.11
C LEU A 333 -26.36 -2.95 -9.28
N ALA A 334 -27.31 -2.08 -9.02
CA ALA A 334 -28.10 -1.45 -10.08
C ALA A 334 -27.22 -0.59 -11.01
N GLU A 335 -27.59 -0.43 -12.27
CA GLU A 335 -26.81 0.32 -13.27
C GLU A 335 -26.47 1.75 -12.80
N ALA A 336 -27.42 2.45 -12.18
CA ALA A 336 -27.19 3.79 -11.62
C ALA A 336 -26.10 3.80 -10.53
N GLN A 337 -25.99 2.73 -9.73
CA GLN A 337 -24.97 2.61 -8.70
C GLN A 337 -23.61 2.27 -9.32
N GLN A 338 -23.57 1.42 -10.35
CA GLN A 338 -22.35 1.14 -11.08
C GLN A 338 -21.81 2.40 -11.79
N ALA A 339 -22.69 3.18 -12.43
CA ALA A 339 -22.35 4.45 -13.05
C ALA A 339 -21.80 5.46 -12.02
N ARG A 340 -22.43 5.57 -10.85
CA ARG A 340 -21.94 6.40 -9.74
C ARG A 340 -20.58 5.92 -9.21
N ASP A 341 -20.39 4.61 -9.08
CA ASP A 341 -19.11 4.02 -8.66
C ASP A 341 -18.01 4.28 -9.69
N ALA A 342 -18.35 4.34 -10.99
CA ALA A 342 -17.41 4.62 -12.07
C ALA A 342 -17.12 6.13 -12.27
N ALA A 343 -18.05 7.03 -11.92
CA ALA A 343 -17.93 8.47 -12.21
C ALA A 343 -16.62 9.11 -11.69
N ALA A 344 -16.12 10.13 -12.39
CA ALA A 344 -14.92 10.84 -11.93
C ALA A 344 -15.13 11.53 -10.58
N ARG A 345 -14.06 11.73 -9.82
CA ARG A 345 -14.12 12.54 -8.59
C ARG A 345 -13.86 14.01 -8.92
N GLU A 346 -14.83 14.86 -8.60
CA GLU A 346 -14.77 16.29 -8.85
C GLU A 346 -14.77 17.10 -7.56
N ARG A 347 -14.14 18.28 -7.58
CA ARG A 347 -14.13 19.27 -6.49
C ARG A 347 -14.16 20.66 -7.10
N GLN A 348 -14.75 21.61 -6.38
CA GLN A 348 -14.63 23.03 -6.72
C GLN A 348 -13.15 23.45 -6.71
N PRO A 349 -12.75 24.40 -7.57
CA PRO A 349 -11.42 25.00 -7.54
C PRO A 349 -11.11 25.66 -6.18
N LEU A 350 -9.83 25.78 -5.83
CA LEU A 350 -9.41 26.45 -4.58
C LEU A 350 -9.91 27.89 -4.51
N ALA A 351 -10.01 28.59 -5.64
CA ALA A 351 -10.51 29.96 -5.73
C ALA A 351 -11.97 30.13 -5.25
N GLU A 352 -12.77 29.06 -5.18
CA GLU A 352 -14.14 29.12 -4.63
C GLU A 352 -14.19 28.99 -3.10
N MET A 353 -13.08 28.62 -2.44
CA MET A 353 -13.07 28.28 -1.00
C MET A 353 -11.93 28.90 -0.19
N VAL A 354 -10.94 29.52 -0.83
CA VAL A 354 -9.78 30.12 -0.16
C VAL A 354 -9.74 31.61 -0.46
N PHE A 355 -9.93 32.42 0.58
CA PHE A 355 -9.99 33.86 0.51
C PHE A 355 -8.99 34.51 1.48
N SER A 356 -8.47 35.69 1.13
CA SER A 356 -7.59 36.50 1.98
C SER A 356 -8.08 37.94 2.04
N GLY A 357 -8.01 38.60 3.20
CA GLY A 357 -8.44 40.00 3.37
C GLY A 357 -9.96 40.21 3.46
N GLY A 358 -10.78 39.35 2.85
CA GLY A 358 -12.25 39.41 2.94
C GLY A 358 -12.97 38.19 2.38
N TRP A 359 -14.27 38.04 2.69
CA TRP A 359 -15.10 36.85 2.40
C TRP A 359 -15.31 36.50 0.91
N ALA A 360 -14.86 37.34 -0.02
CA ALA A 360 -14.98 37.07 -1.45
C ALA A 360 -13.74 37.57 -2.23
N GLN A 361 -12.60 37.69 -1.53
CA GLN A 361 -11.34 38.11 -2.10
C GLN A 361 -10.45 36.88 -2.21
N VAL A 362 -10.36 36.30 -3.42
CA VAL A 362 -9.55 35.10 -3.67
C VAL A 362 -8.13 35.33 -3.16
N ALA A 363 -7.57 34.33 -2.50
CA ALA A 363 -6.22 34.43 -1.96
C ALA A 363 -5.19 34.54 -3.09
N ASP A 364 -4.32 35.54 -3.00
CA ASP A 364 -3.32 35.92 -4.01
C ASP A 364 -2.29 34.82 -4.33
N PHE A 365 -2.00 33.94 -3.37
CA PHE A 365 -1.07 32.83 -3.57
C PHE A 365 -1.64 31.67 -4.42
N LEU A 366 -2.88 31.78 -4.91
CA LEU A 366 -3.49 30.78 -5.80
C LEU A 366 -3.25 31.04 -7.30
N ASP A 367 -2.74 32.23 -7.67
CA ASP A 367 -2.52 32.65 -9.06
C ASP A 367 -1.26 32.05 -9.71
#